data_AF-A0A915LX93-F1
#
_entry.id   AF-A0A915LX93-F1
#
_cell.length_a   1.000
_cell.length_b   1.000
_cell.length_c   1.000
_cell.angle_alpha   90.00
_cell.angle_beta   90.00
_cell.angle_gamma   90.00
#
_symmetry.space_group_name_H-M   'P 1'
#
loop_
_entity.id
_entity.type
_entity.pdbx_description
1 polymer ?
#
loop_
_entity_poly.entity_id
_entity_poly.type
_entity_poly.pdbx_seq_one_letter_code
_entity_poly.pdbx_strand_id
1 'polypeptide(L)'
;IRNGVGNSALEGGGGNPPQSCVDSAVGEDAGDKPVVPYPCHEQGGNQVRCAGGGSKICLDWANKRRHTRKLGLYWCHNQGGNQYWMLSKDGEIRRDESCIDYAGKDVIIFPCHSMKGNQEWRYDHDKHQLLHVVSGKCLEMGKDASKLLMNSCDTSNLYQHWTFKEYKGESKNNKGL
;
A
#
# COMPACT_ATOMS: atom_id res chain seq x y z
N ILE A 1 13.00 18.15 9.45
CA ILE A 1 11.91 18.27 8.45
C ILE A 1 11.21 16.92 8.40
N ARG A 2 9.99 16.82 8.94
CA ARG A 2 9.24 15.56 9.01
C ARG A 2 8.48 15.39 7.69
N ASN A 3 9.01 14.57 6.78
CA ASN A 3 8.27 14.14 5.60
C ASN A 3 7.38 12.96 5.99
N GLY A 4 6.18 13.28 6.46
CA GLY A 4 5.08 12.34 6.61
C GLY A 4 3.90 12.90 5.87
N VAL A 5 3.69 12.46 4.62
CA VAL A 5 2.43 12.69 3.93
C VAL A 5 1.43 11.71 4.55
N GLY A 6 0.92 12.08 5.71
CA GLY A 6 -0.34 11.52 6.18
C GLY A 6 -1.46 12.16 5.38
N ASN A 7 -2.39 11.34 4.88
CA ASN A 7 -3.70 11.80 4.40
C ASN A 7 -4.39 12.54 5.54
N SER A 8 -4.09 13.82 5.69
CA SER A 8 -4.76 14.70 6.64
C SER A 8 -5.95 15.26 5.88
N ALA A 9 -7.11 14.64 6.09
CA ALA A 9 -8.38 15.17 5.63
C ALA A 9 -8.53 16.60 6.14
N LEU A 10 -8.90 17.53 5.26
CA LEU A 10 -9.39 18.84 5.69
C LEU A 10 -10.78 18.59 6.30
N GLU A 11 -10.89 18.68 7.64
CA GLU A 11 -12.14 18.39 8.34
C GLU A 11 -13.24 19.39 7.94
N GLY A 12 -14.16 18.93 7.10
CA GLY A 12 -15.50 19.50 6.99
C GLY A 12 -16.39 18.83 8.04
N GLY A 13 -16.93 19.61 8.97
CA GLY A 13 -17.84 19.07 9.99
C GLY A 13 -19.04 18.37 9.37
N GLY A 14 -19.25 17.11 9.76
CA GLY A 14 -20.47 16.34 9.49
C GLY A 14 -20.29 15.16 8.54
N GLY A 15 -20.22 13.94 9.09
CA GLY A 15 -20.72 12.66 8.58
C GLY A 15 -20.32 12.12 7.19
N ASN A 16 -19.75 12.93 6.30
CA ASN A 16 -19.38 12.55 4.94
C ASN A 16 -17.87 12.38 4.83
N PRO A 17 -17.39 11.43 4.00
CA PRO A 17 -15.97 11.29 3.71
C PRO A 17 -15.42 12.60 3.11
N PRO A 18 -14.17 12.96 3.41
CA PRO A 18 -13.57 14.18 2.90
C PRO A 18 -13.59 14.16 1.37
N GLN A 19 -14.09 15.24 0.75
CA GLN A 19 -14.13 15.36 -0.71
C GLN A 19 -12.76 15.71 -1.30
N SER A 20 -11.82 16.16 -0.48
CA SER A 20 -10.48 16.52 -0.90
C SER A 20 -9.42 16.07 0.10
N CYS A 21 -8.38 15.43 -0.42
CA CYS A 21 -7.23 14.88 0.29
C CYS A 21 -5.98 15.66 -0.11
N VAL A 22 -5.05 15.82 0.81
CA VAL A 22 -3.71 16.37 0.51
C VAL A 22 -2.94 15.30 -0.25
N ASP A 23 -2.71 15.51 -1.55
CA ASP A 23 -1.95 14.60 -2.40
C ASP A 23 -0.82 15.36 -3.11
N SER A 24 0.27 14.66 -3.36
CA SER A 24 1.45 15.21 -4.04
C SER A 24 1.63 14.48 -5.37
N ALA A 25 1.88 15.23 -6.45
CA ALA A 25 2.34 14.62 -7.68
C ALA A 25 3.68 13.90 -7.42
N VAL A 26 3.81 12.65 -7.87
CA VAL A 26 5.04 11.85 -7.80
C VAL A 26 5.53 11.52 -9.21
N GLY A 27 6.85 11.57 -9.43
CA GLY A 27 7.49 11.34 -10.74
C GLY A 27 8.65 12.31 -11.02
N GLU A 28 9.50 12.03 -12.02
CA GLU A 28 10.65 12.87 -12.37
C GLU A 28 10.24 14.32 -12.75
N ASP A 29 9.03 14.49 -13.30
CA ASP A 29 8.45 15.80 -13.65
C ASP A 29 7.74 16.51 -12.46
N ALA A 30 7.96 16.07 -11.22
CA ALA A 30 7.27 16.59 -10.04
C ALA A 30 8.11 17.58 -9.20
N GLY A 31 9.38 17.81 -9.54
CA GLY A 31 10.17 18.89 -8.95
C GLY A 31 9.45 20.22 -9.15
N ASP A 32 9.01 20.86 -8.07
CA ASP A 32 8.28 22.14 -8.01
C ASP A 32 6.75 22.12 -8.19
N LYS A 33 6.08 20.95 -8.21
CA LYS A 33 4.61 20.95 -8.17
C LYS A 33 4.09 21.24 -6.76
N PRO A 34 3.19 22.24 -6.58
CA PRO A 34 2.61 22.54 -5.28
C PRO A 34 1.75 21.37 -4.80
N VAL A 35 1.76 21.14 -3.49
CA VAL A 35 0.79 20.26 -2.83
C VAL A 35 -0.58 20.93 -2.92
N VAL A 36 -1.47 20.39 -3.72
CA VAL A 36 -2.84 20.91 -3.90
C VAL A 36 -3.86 19.88 -3.43
N PRO A 37 -5.03 20.29 -2.91
CA PRO A 37 -6.09 19.36 -2.58
C PRO A 37 -6.57 18.61 -3.84
N TYR A 38 -6.58 17.28 -3.78
CA TYR A 38 -7.08 16.40 -4.83
C TYR A 38 -8.34 15.67 -4.37
N PRO A 39 -9.26 15.30 -5.28
CA PRO A 39 -10.38 14.43 -4.93
C PRO A 39 -9.87 13.16 -4.25
N CYS A 40 -10.40 12.86 -3.06
CA CYS A 40 -10.05 11.64 -2.37
C CYS A 40 -10.46 10.44 -3.23
N HIS A 41 -9.49 9.56 -3.52
CA HIS A 41 -9.69 8.40 -4.39
C HIS A 41 -9.66 7.09 -3.59
N GLU A 42 -9.76 7.15 -2.25
CA GLU A 42 -9.81 6.01 -1.31
C GLU A 42 -8.68 4.97 -1.45
N GLN A 43 -7.62 5.30 -2.19
CA GLN A 43 -6.41 4.45 -2.34
C GLN A 43 -5.33 4.82 -1.30
N GLY A 44 -5.74 5.45 -0.20
CA GLY A 44 -4.86 5.92 0.87
C GLY A 44 -3.98 4.80 1.45
N GLY A 45 -2.75 5.16 1.83
CA GLY A 45 -1.74 4.20 2.23
C GLY A 45 -1.61 3.94 3.73
N ASN A 46 -1.32 2.68 4.05
CA ASN A 46 -0.92 2.19 5.36
C ASN A 46 -0.45 0.72 5.21
N GLN A 47 -0.61 -0.08 6.25
CA GLN A 47 -0.42 -1.52 6.23
C GLN A 47 -1.37 -2.22 5.25
N VAL A 48 -0.79 -3.10 4.44
CA VAL A 48 -1.50 -4.00 3.52
C VAL A 48 -1.58 -5.37 4.18
N ARG A 49 -2.73 -5.69 4.76
CA ARG A 49 -2.95 -6.90 5.57
C ARG A 49 -3.61 -8.01 4.77
N CYS A 50 -3.13 -9.23 4.89
CA CYS A 50 -3.79 -10.42 4.33
C CYS A 50 -4.94 -10.91 5.23
N ALA A 51 -6.05 -11.38 4.65
CA ALA A 51 -7.16 -11.99 5.39
C ALA A 51 -6.99 -13.51 5.62
N GLY A 52 -6.09 -14.16 4.88
CA GLY A 52 -5.90 -15.62 4.89
C GLY A 52 -5.69 -16.19 6.28
N GLY A 53 -6.43 -17.25 6.61
CA GLY A 53 -6.30 -17.99 7.88
C GLY A 53 -6.58 -17.19 9.15
N GLY A 54 -7.29 -16.05 9.06
CA GLY A 54 -7.46 -15.13 10.20
C GLY A 54 -6.17 -14.40 10.58
N SER A 55 -5.18 -14.39 9.69
CA SER A 55 -3.84 -13.88 9.96
C SER A 55 -3.82 -12.36 10.21
N LYS A 56 -2.87 -11.92 11.03
CA LYS A 56 -2.52 -10.51 11.25
C LYS A 56 -1.20 -10.20 10.55
N ILE A 57 -1.04 -10.71 9.33
CA ILE A 57 0.19 -10.58 8.55
C ILE A 57 0.04 -9.46 7.53
N CYS A 58 1.08 -8.64 7.44
CA CYS A 58 1.18 -7.47 6.58
C CYS A 58 2.38 -7.59 5.63
N LEU A 59 2.28 -6.94 4.48
CA LEU A 59 3.44 -6.69 3.62
C LEU A 59 4.48 -5.88 4.39
N ASP A 60 5.70 -6.40 4.44
CA ASP A 60 6.78 -5.84 5.24
C ASP A 60 8.09 -5.90 4.45
N TRP A 61 8.75 -4.75 4.32
CA TRP A 61 10.10 -4.67 3.78
C TRP A 61 11.09 -4.15 4.82
N ALA A 62 11.36 -4.99 5.82
CA ALA A 62 12.34 -4.71 6.86
C ALA A 62 13.72 -4.50 6.25
N ASN A 63 14.19 -3.26 6.26
CA ASN A 63 15.53 -2.85 5.82
C ASN A 63 16.61 -3.32 6.82
N LYS A 64 16.59 -4.59 7.21
CA LYS A 64 17.56 -5.19 8.15
C LYS A 64 18.55 -6.05 7.38
N ARG A 65 19.69 -5.44 7.07
CA ARG A 65 21.02 -6.06 6.93
C ARG A 65 21.17 -7.23 5.95
N ARG A 66 20.22 -7.44 5.02
CA ARG A 66 20.37 -8.40 3.92
C ARG A 66 20.05 -7.67 2.64
N HIS A 67 20.95 -7.75 1.66
CA HIS A 67 20.85 -7.19 0.31
C HIS A 67 19.67 -7.75 -0.52
N THR A 68 18.67 -8.38 0.11
CA THR A 68 17.53 -8.93 -0.59
C THR A 68 16.52 -7.83 -0.87
N ARG A 69 16.23 -7.65 -2.16
CA ARG A 69 15.12 -6.82 -2.64
C ARG A 69 13.77 -7.52 -2.46
N LYS A 70 13.72 -8.79 -2.06
CA LYS A 70 12.45 -9.52 -1.92
C LYS A 70 11.55 -8.86 -0.88
N LEU A 71 10.29 -8.65 -1.24
CA LEU A 71 9.26 -8.20 -0.32
C LEU A 71 8.90 -9.34 0.63
N GLY A 72 8.81 -9.02 1.92
CA GLY A 72 8.54 -9.97 2.98
C GLY A 72 7.14 -9.82 3.57
N LEU A 73 6.91 -10.64 4.60
CA LEU A 73 5.69 -10.71 5.38
C LEU A 73 6.06 -10.64 6.86
N TYR A 74 5.30 -9.89 7.64
CA TYR A 74 5.50 -9.82 9.08
C TYR A 74 4.20 -9.50 9.81
N TRP A 75 4.17 -9.66 11.13
CA TRP A 75 2.99 -9.28 11.90
C TRP A 75 2.71 -7.78 11.69
N CYS A 76 1.44 -7.43 11.55
CA CYS A 76 1.03 -6.04 11.47
C CYS A 76 1.30 -5.36 12.81
N HIS A 77 2.19 -4.36 12.85
CA HIS A 77 2.53 -3.64 14.09
C HIS A 77 2.02 -2.19 14.18
N ASN A 78 1.40 -1.61 13.13
CA ASN A 78 0.87 -0.25 13.08
C ASN A 78 1.88 0.87 13.42
N GLN A 79 3.19 0.61 13.27
CA GLN A 79 4.25 1.62 13.54
C GLN A 79 4.68 2.38 12.27
N GLY A 80 3.96 2.17 11.16
CA GLY A 80 4.35 2.67 9.84
C GLY A 80 5.66 2.04 9.37
N GLY A 81 6.57 2.86 8.85
CA GLY A 81 7.94 2.44 8.51
C GLY A 81 7.98 1.46 7.34
N ASN A 82 8.50 0.25 7.58
CA ASN A 82 8.64 -0.83 6.60
C ASN A 82 7.33 -1.55 6.25
N GLN A 83 6.24 -1.25 6.95
CA GLN A 83 4.90 -1.77 6.65
C GLN A 83 3.95 -0.70 6.12
N TYR A 84 4.48 0.49 5.81
CA TYR A 84 3.69 1.57 5.23
C TYR A 84 3.79 1.52 3.71
N TRP A 85 2.64 1.38 3.05
CA TRP A 85 2.53 1.30 1.59
C TRP A 85 1.41 2.20 1.11
N MET A 86 1.60 2.87 -0.02
CA MET A 86 0.59 3.69 -0.69
C MET A 86 0.32 3.12 -2.08
N LEU A 87 -0.94 3.02 -2.50
CA LEU A 87 -1.26 2.75 -3.90
C LEU A 87 -1.41 4.10 -4.61
N SER A 88 -0.57 4.35 -5.61
CA SER A 88 -0.65 5.57 -6.42
C SER A 88 -1.80 5.47 -7.43
N LYS A 89 -2.28 6.62 -7.89
CA LYS A 89 -3.27 6.72 -8.97
C LYS A 89 -2.85 6.02 -10.27
N ASP A 90 -1.54 5.94 -10.50
CA ASP A 90 -0.94 5.35 -11.69
C ASP A 90 -0.67 3.84 -11.52
N GLY A 91 -1.11 3.26 -10.40
CA GLY A 91 -1.07 1.82 -10.13
C GLY A 91 0.22 1.32 -9.48
N GLU A 92 1.07 2.19 -8.94
CA GLU A 92 2.28 1.74 -8.23
C GLU A 92 1.98 1.54 -6.74
N ILE A 93 2.43 0.44 -6.14
CA ILE A 93 2.42 0.28 -4.68
C ILE A 93 3.76 0.75 -4.13
N ARG A 94 3.76 1.91 -3.47
CA ARG A 94 4.94 2.72 -3.16
C ARG A 94 5.26 2.77 -1.68
N ARG A 95 6.55 2.94 -1.41
CA ARG A 95 7.13 3.40 -0.15
C ARG A 95 8.33 4.28 -0.49
N ASP A 96 8.24 5.57 -0.21
CA ASP A 96 9.24 6.56 -0.63
C ASP A 96 9.44 6.50 -2.17
N GLU A 97 10.69 6.32 -2.63
CA GLU A 97 11.08 6.14 -4.04
C GLU A 97 11.10 4.66 -4.47
N SER A 98 10.60 3.75 -3.63
CA SER A 98 10.64 2.31 -3.86
C SER A 98 9.24 1.74 -4.14
N CYS A 99 9.14 0.89 -5.15
CA CYS A 99 7.90 0.31 -5.66
C CYS A 99 7.92 -1.22 -5.54
N ILE A 100 6.75 -1.81 -5.33
CA ILE A 100 6.55 -3.26 -5.47
C ILE A 100 6.60 -3.62 -6.96
N ASP A 101 7.48 -4.55 -7.30
CA ASP A 101 7.83 -4.92 -8.67
C ASP A 101 7.72 -6.45 -8.84
N TYR A 102 7.13 -6.89 -9.96
CA TYR A 102 7.07 -8.30 -10.32
C TYR A 102 7.40 -8.56 -11.79
N ALA A 103 8.60 -9.11 -12.02
CA ALA A 103 9.09 -9.51 -13.33
C ALA A 103 9.02 -11.03 -13.60
N GLY A 104 8.10 -11.75 -12.95
CA GLY A 104 7.80 -13.16 -13.27
C GLY A 104 8.35 -14.23 -12.32
N LYS A 105 9.12 -13.86 -11.28
CA LYS A 105 9.70 -14.81 -10.32
C LYS A 105 9.37 -14.48 -8.86
N ASP A 106 10.04 -13.47 -8.32
CA ASP A 106 9.85 -13.00 -6.95
C ASP A 106 9.18 -11.63 -6.99
N VAL A 107 8.36 -11.33 -5.98
CA VAL A 107 7.88 -9.96 -5.73
C VAL A 107 8.99 -9.23 -4.98
N ILE A 108 9.47 -8.14 -5.55
CA ILE A 108 10.63 -7.40 -5.04
C ILE A 108 10.30 -5.92 -4.86
N ILE A 109 11.23 -5.22 -4.23
CA ILE A 109 11.26 -3.78 -4.10
C ILE A 109 12.34 -3.24 -5.04
N PHE A 110 11.92 -2.33 -5.91
CA PHE A 110 12.77 -1.71 -6.92
C PHE A 110 12.51 -0.20 -6.98
N PRO A 111 13.48 0.65 -7.43
CA PRO A 111 13.20 2.06 -7.65
C PRO A 111 11.96 2.26 -8.52
N CYS A 112 11.08 3.13 -8.07
CA CYS A 112 9.91 3.52 -8.84
C CYS A 112 10.34 4.23 -10.12
N HIS A 113 9.68 3.91 -11.23
CA HIS A 113 10.03 4.51 -12.52
C HIS A 113 8.85 5.04 -13.32
N SER A 114 7.60 4.84 -12.88
CA SER A 114 6.40 5.42 -13.51
C SER A 114 6.13 4.99 -14.96
N MET A 115 6.97 4.13 -15.53
CA MET A 115 6.79 3.50 -16.84
C MET A 115 5.76 2.35 -16.88
N LYS A 116 4.94 2.17 -15.83
CA LYS A 116 3.98 1.06 -15.69
C LYS A 116 4.66 -0.32 -15.77
N GLY A 117 4.05 -1.29 -16.44
CA GLY A 117 4.67 -2.59 -16.70
C GLY A 117 4.72 -3.49 -15.47
N ASN A 118 5.93 -3.89 -15.08
CA ASN A 118 6.19 -4.73 -13.90
C ASN A 118 5.94 -4.04 -12.55
N GLN A 119 5.66 -2.74 -12.56
CA GLN A 119 5.27 -1.95 -11.37
C GLN A 119 3.80 -1.51 -11.39
N GLU A 120 3.00 -2.02 -12.34
CA GLU A 120 1.59 -1.67 -12.47
C GLU A 120 0.67 -2.69 -11.78
N TRP A 121 -0.01 -2.21 -10.75
CA TRP A 121 -0.93 -2.95 -9.90
C TRP A 121 -2.32 -2.32 -9.92
N ARG A 122 -3.35 -3.15 -9.82
CA ARG A 122 -4.73 -2.73 -9.62
C ARG A 122 -5.26 -3.37 -8.36
N TYR A 123 -5.79 -2.55 -7.46
CA TYR A 123 -6.54 -3.04 -6.30
C TYR A 123 -8.03 -3.07 -6.64
N ASP A 124 -8.64 -4.24 -6.46
CA ASP A 124 -10.08 -4.44 -6.59
C ASP A 124 -10.69 -4.37 -5.19
N HIS A 125 -11.40 -3.27 -4.88
CA HIS A 125 -11.94 -3.01 -3.55
C HIS A 125 -13.03 -4.02 -3.15
N ASP A 126 -13.84 -4.47 -4.11
CA ASP A 126 -14.94 -5.42 -3.85
C ASP A 126 -14.40 -6.83 -3.60
N LYS A 127 -13.35 -7.23 -4.34
CA LYS A 127 -12.74 -8.56 -4.22
C LYS A 127 -11.58 -8.61 -3.22
N HIS A 128 -11.14 -7.46 -2.71
CA HIS A 128 -9.93 -7.31 -1.92
C HIS A 128 -8.67 -7.88 -2.59
N GLN A 129 -8.56 -7.82 -3.91
CA GLN A 129 -7.46 -8.46 -4.64
C GLN A 129 -6.46 -7.44 -5.19
N LEU A 130 -5.17 -7.75 -5.04
CA LEU A 130 -4.07 -7.04 -5.67
C LEU A 130 -3.67 -7.75 -6.96
N LEU A 131 -4.12 -7.21 -8.09
CA LEU A 131 -3.82 -7.71 -9.43
C LEU A 131 -2.54 -7.06 -9.97
N HIS A 132 -1.58 -7.85 -10.41
CA HIS A 132 -0.49 -7.36 -11.25
C HIS A 132 -0.95 -7.31 -12.71
N VAL A 133 -1.00 -6.10 -13.28
CA VAL A 133 -1.72 -5.83 -14.53
C VAL A 133 -1.14 -6.63 -15.70
N VAL A 134 0.18 -6.61 -15.88
CA VAL A 134 0.83 -7.25 -17.05
C VAL A 134 0.73 -8.78 -17.01
N SER A 135 0.80 -9.39 -15.82
CA SER A 135 0.78 -10.86 -15.72
C SER A 135 -0.62 -11.44 -15.58
N GLY A 136 -1.63 -10.61 -15.28
CA GLY A 136 -3.00 -11.07 -14.99
C GLY A 136 -3.12 -11.90 -13.70
N LYS A 137 -2.10 -11.86 -12.83
CA LYS A 137 -2.03 -12.68 -11.61
C LYS A 137 -2.28 -11.84 -10.36
N CYS A 138 -2.87 -12.47 -9.36
CA CYS A 138 -3.10 -11.87 -8.06
C CYS A 138 -1.96 -12.20 -7.08
N LEU A 139 -1.64 -11.23 -6.23
CA LEU A 139 -0.73 -11.42 -5.10
C LEU A 139 -1.37 -12.36 -4.08
N GLU A 140 -0.62 -13.37 -3.66
CA GLU A 140 -1.08 -14.37 -2.71
C GLU A 140 -0.05 -14.56 -1.58
N MET A 141 -0.53 -14.66 -0.35
CA MET A 141 0.28 -15.05 0.80
C MET A 141 0.42 -16.57 0.85
N GLY A 142 1.64 -17.11 1.00
CA GLY A 142 1.80 -18.53 1.32
C GLY A 142 1.08 -18.90 2.62
N LYS A 143 0.54 -20.13 2.72
CA LYS A 143 -0.27 -20.57 3.89
C LYS A 143 0.47 -20.48 5.22
N ASP A 144 1.80 -20.64 5.19
CA ASP A 144 2.71 -20.52 6.33
C ASP A 144 3.22 -19.08 6.55
N ALA A 145 2.75 -18.12 5.76
CA ALA A 145 3.20 -16.73 5.72
C ALA A 145 4.71 -16.55 5.50
N SER A 146 5.39 -17.52 4.88
CA SER A 146 6.85 -17.45 4.66
C SER A 146 7.26 -16.72 3.38
N LYS A 147 6.34 -16.62 2.41
CA LYS A 147 6.61 -16.02 1.10
C LYS A 147 5.34 -15.46 0.43
N LEU A 148 5.57 -14.59 -0.54
CA LEU A 148 4.57 -14.16 -1.52
C LEU A 148 4.59 -15.05 -2.75
N LEU A 149 3.42 -15.23 -3.34
CA LEU A 149 3.16 -16.00 -4.54
C LEU A 149 2.38 -15.14 -5.55
N MET A 150 2.49 -15.49 -6.84
CA MET A 150 1.73 -14.86 -7.92
C MET A 150 0.96 -15.93 -8.68
N ASN A 151 -0.35 -16.00 -8.44
CA ASN A 151 -1.24 -17.05 -8.94
C ASN A 151 -2.41 -16.48 -9.73
N SER A 152 -3.14 -17.36 -10.43
CA SER A 152 -4.45 -16.99 -10.99
C SER A 152 -5.35 -16.45 -9.88
N CYS A 153 -6.07 -15.39 -10.19
CA CYS A 153 -6.97 -14.74 -9.25
C CYS A 153 -8.14 -15.67 -8.89
N ASP A 154 -8.34 -15.86 -7.59
CA ASP A 154 -9.40 -16.68 -7.00
C ASP A 154 -10.01 -15.91 -5.84
N THR A 155 -11.24 -15.43 -6.04
CA THR A 155 -11.96 -14.63 -5.03
C THR A 155 -12.38 -15.45 -3.82
N SER A 156 -12.39 -16.78 -3.90
CA SER A 156 -12.65 -17.65 -2.75
C SER A 156 -11.40 -17.87 -1.88
N ASN A 157 -10.21 -17.57 -2.41
CA ASN A 157 -8.96 -17.74 -1.70
C ASN A 157 -8.65 -16.53 -0.80
N LEU A 158 -8.92 -16.66 0.50
CA LEU A 158 -8.64 -15.62 1.49
C LEU A 158 -7.15 -15.21 1.57
N TYR A 159 -6.22 -16.06 1.10
CA TYR A 159 -4.80 -15.70 1.04
C TYR A 159 -4.48 -14.71 -0.09
N GLN A 160 -5.42 -14.47 -1.01
CA GLN A 160 -5.37 -13.41 -2.03
C GLN A 160 -6.14 -12.15 -1.64
N HIS A 161 -6.75 -12.14 -0.44
CA HIS A 161 -7.49 -10.98 0.05
C HIS A 161 -6.58 -10.08 0.87
N TRP A 162 -6.41 -8.85 0.40
CA TRP A 162 -5.55 -7.82 0.96
C TRP A 162 -6.40 -6.60 1.31
N THR A 163 -6.13 -5.97 2.44
CA THR A 163 -6.80 -4.74 2.85
C THR A 163 -5.75 -3.68 3.15
N PHE A 164 -5.83 -2.55 2.46
CA PHE A 164 -5.17 -1.32 2.87
C PHE A 164 -5.95 -0.78 4.06
N LYS A 165 -5.40 -0.93 5.26
CA LYS A 165 -6.09 -0.47 6.46
C LYS A 165 -5.87 1.03 6.59
N GLU A 166 -6.87 1.90 6.51
CA GLU A 166 -6.63 3.33 6.75
C GLU A 166 -5.94 3.59 8.10
N TYR A 167 -4.96 4.50 8.11
CA TYR A 167 -4.36 4.96 9.36
C TYR A 167 -5.39 5.80 10.09
N LYS A 168 -6.06 5.20 11.09
CA LYS A 168 -6.79 5.98 12.09
C LYS A 168 -5.72 6.72 12.90
N GLY A 169 -5.49 7.98 12.56
CA GLY A 169 -4.70 8.87 13.40
C GLY A 169 -5.21 8.76 14.83
N GLU A 170 -4.31 8.60 15.79
CA GLU A 170 -4.67 8.62 17.20
C GLU A 170 -5.44 9.91 17.47
N SER A 171 -6.76 9.81 17.58
CA SER A 171 -7.56 10.83 18.22
C SER A 171 -7.05 10.88 19.66
N LYS A 172 -6.20 11.87 19.95
CA LYS A 172 -5.85 12.20 21.33
C LYS A 172 -7.17 12.45 22.04
N ASN A 173 -7.58 11.51 22.87
CA ASN A 173 -8.62 11.74 23.85
C ASN A 173 -8.10 12.84 24.78
N ASN A 174 -8.49 14.08 24.52
CA ASN A 174 -8.56 15.10 25.56
C ASN A 174 -9.61 14.64 26.57
N LYS A 175 -9.20 13.79 27.52
CA LYS A 175 -9.88 13.75 28.81
C LYS A 175 -9.41 14.98 29.57
N GLY A 176 -10.31 15.95 29.65
CA GLY A 176 -10.16 17.11 30.50
C GLY A 176 -9.90 16.70 31.95
N LEU A 177 -9.06 17.50 32.58
CA LEU A 177 -8.96 17.73 34.01
C LEU A 177 -9.03 19.24 34.21
#